data_AF-A0A8T4TJ17-F1
#
_entry.id   AF-A0A8T4TJ17-F1
#
_cell.length_a   1.000
_cell.length_b   1.000
_cell.length_c   1.000
_cell.angle_alpha   90.00
_cell.angle_beta   90.00
_cell.angle_gamma   90.00
#
_symmetry.space_group_name_H-M   'P 1'
#
loop_
_entity.id
_entity.type
_entity.pdbx_description
1 polymer ?
#
loop_
_entity_poly.entity_id
_entity_poly.type
_entity_poly.pdbx_seq_one_letter_code
_entity_poly.pdbx_strand_id
1 'polypeptide(L)' 'MKKLAIGIILFLVIGAFIIIKQNNLDVKEDSGDRISFAKKFSGWLFNVGKNIRDLTGEAAKQEWLPKESYDNDTIK' A
#
# COMPACT_ATOMS: atom_id res chain seq x y z
N MET A 1 7.38 -7.95 15.98
CA MET A 1 6.03 -8.26 15.46
C MET A 1 4.93 -7.34 15.99
N LYS A 2 4.75 -7.14 17.31
CA LYS A 2 3.71 -6.25 17.86
C LYS A 2 3.74 -4.81 17.29
N LYS A 3 4.92 -4.23 17.12
CA LYS A 3 5.11 -2.87 16.58
C LYS A 3 4.65 -2.72 15.12
N LEU A 4 4.93 -3.72 14.28
CA LEU A 4 4.47 -3.74 12.88
C LEU A 4 2.95 -3.87 12.79
N ALA A 5 2.36 -4.76 13.59
CA ALA A 5 0.90 -4.92 13.65
C ALA A 5 0.23 -3.61 14.08
N ILE A 6 0.78 -2.90 15.08
CA ILE A 6 0.28 -1.58 15.50
C ILE A 6 0.34 -0.56 14.36
N GLY A 7 1.44 -0.52 13.60
CA GLY A 7 1.56 0.36 12.44
C GLY A 7 0.51 0.06 11.37
N ILE A 8 0.27 -1.21 11.06
CA ILE A 8 -0.75 -1.64 10.10
C ILE A 8 -2.15 -1.24 10.60
N ILE A 9 -2.46 -1.47 11.88
CA ILE A 9 -3.75 -1.09 12.47
C ILE A 9 -3.95 0.43 12.38
N LEU A 10 -2.95 1.22 12.75
CA LEU A 10 -3.02 2.68 12.65
C LEU A 10 -3.26 3.14 11.20
N PHE A 11 -2.55 2.56 10.24
CA PHE A 11 -2.74 2.84 8.82
C PHE A 11 -4.18 2.53 8.37
N LEU A 12 -4.73 1.38 8.77
CA LEU A 12 -6.11 1.00 8.45
C LEU A 12 -7.14 1.93 9.10
N VAL A 13 -6.91 2.34 10.35
CA VAL A 13 -7.80 3.28 11.06
C VAL A 13 -7.81 4.65 10.37
N ILE A 14 -6.63 5.15 9.95
CA ILE A 14 -6.54 6.42 9.20
C ILE A 14 -7.27 6.30 7.87
N GLY A 15 -7.07 5.20 7.13
CA GLY A 15 -7.78 4.95 5.88
C GLY A 15 -9.30 4.91 6.07
N ALA A 16 -9.78 4.23 7.11
CA ALA A 16 -11.19 4.19 7.46
C ALA A 16 -11.74 5.58 7.77
N PHE A 17 -11.03 6.36 8.59
CA PHE A 17 -11.42 7.72 8.95
C PHE A 17 -11.54 8.63 7.72
N ILE A 18 -10.55 8.59 6.81
CA ILE A 18 -10.57 9.37 5.56
C ILE A 18 -11.80 9.02 4.72
N ILE A 19 -12.09 7.73 4.54
CA ILE A 19 -13.23 7.29 3.72
C ILE A 19 -14.56 7.74 4.33
N ILE A 20 -14.73 7.60 5.65
CA ILE A 20 -15.94 8.05 6.36
C ILE A 20 -16.14 9.56 6.17
N LYS A 21 -15.09 10.36 6.41
CA LYS A 21 -15.17 11.83 6.32
C LYS A 21 -15.37 12.32 4.89
N GLN A 22 -14.69 11.74 3.91
CA GLN A 22 -14.78 12.16 2.52
C GLN A 22 -16.15 11.86 1.91
N ASN A 23 -16.85 10.83 2.40
CA ASN A 23 -18.14 10.40 1.88
C ASN A 23 -19.30 10.78 2.81
N ASN A 24 -19.04 11.51 3.92
CA ASN A 24 -20.02 11.85 4.96
C ASN A 24 -20.88 10.66 5.42
N LEU A 25 -20.26 9.49 5.59
CA LEU A 25 -20.98 8.27 5.95
C LEU A 25 -21.33 8.25 7.44
N ASP A 26 -22.58 8.00 7.77
CA ASP A 26 -23.00 7.69 9.14
C ASP A 26 -22.99 6.17 9.39
N VAL A 27 -21.79 5.66 9.60
CA VAL A 27 -21.56 4.25 9.93
C VAL A 27 -22.14 3.84 11.29
N LYS A 28 -22.53 4.78 12.16
CA LYS A 28 -23.07 4.47 13.49
C LYS A 28 -24.57 4.20 13.44
N GLU A 29 -25.32 5.00 12.70
CA GLU A 29 -26.78 4.94 12.75
C GLU A 29 -27.38 4.34 11.48
N ASP A 30 -26.73 4.49 10.32
CA ASP A 30 -27.27 4.06 9.04
C ASP A 30 -26.67 2.73 8.55
N SER A 31 -27.53 1.73 8.32
CA SER A 31 -27.11 0.41 7.84
C SER A 31 -26.65 0.39 6.38
N GLY A 32 -27.21 1.26 5.53
CA GLY A 32 -26.80 1.42 4.14
C GLY A 32 -25.41 2.04 4.03
N ASP A 33 -25.10 3.03 4.87
CA ASP A 33 -23.79 3.65 4.94
C ASP A 33 -22.71 2.69 5.45
N ARG A 34 -23.05 1.73 6.31
CA ARG A 34 -22.13 0.64 6.68
C ARG A 34 -21.77 -0.24 5.49
N ILE A 35 -22.73 -0.58 4.65
CA ILE A 35 -22.49 -1.37 3.43
C ILE A 35 -21.65 -0.55 2.44
N SER A 36 -22.00 0.72 2.25
CA SER A 36 -21.26 1.66 1.41
C SER A 36 -19.81 1.81 1.88
N PHE A 37 -19.60 1.97 3.19
CA PHE A 37 -18.28 2.00 3.81
C PHE A 37 -17.52 0.71 3.54
N ALA A 38 -18.09 -0.47 3.82
CA ALA A 38 -17.42 -1.74 3.61
C ALA A 38 -16.97 -1.93 2.16
N LYS A 39 -17.82 -1.55 1.18
CA LYS A 39 -17.49 -1.61 -0.24
C LYS A 39 -16.37 -0.64 -0.62
N LYS A 40 -16.44 0.61 -0.15
CA LYS A 40 -15.41 1.64 -0.42
C LYS A 40 -14.08 1.30 0.25
N PHE A 41 -14.11 0.84 1.50
CA PHE A 41 -12.92 0.47 2.27
C PHE A 41 -12.22 -0.75 1.67
N SER A 42 -12.96 -1.80 1.31
CA SER A 42 -12.38 -2.98 0.64
C SER A 42 -11.81 -2.64 -0.75
N GLY A 43 -12.51 -1.80 -1.54
CA GLY A 43 -11.99 -1.30 -2.82
C GLY A 43 -10.71 -0.46 -2.66
N TRP A 44 -10.65 0.40 -1.65
CA TRP A 44 -9.44 1.14 -1.31
C TRP A 44 -8.29 0.22 -0.94
N LEU A 45 -8.53 -0.80 -0.09
CA LEU A 45 -7.50 -1.74 0.33
C LEU A 45 -6.96 -2.56 -0.85
N PHE A 46 -7.83 -2.94 -1.78
CA PHE A 46 -7.42 -3.60 -3.03
C PHE A 46 -6.51 -2.70 -3.88
N ASN A 47 -6.85 -1.42 -4.02
CA ASN A 47 -6.01 -0.46 -4.75
C ASN A 47 -4.65 -0.25 -4.08
N VAL A 48 -4.61 -0.18 -2.73
CA VAL A 48 -3.34 -0.12 -1.99
C VAL A 48 -2.49 -1.36 -2.28
N GLY A 49 -3.07 -2.56 -2.21
CA GLY A 49 -2.37 -3.80 -2.52
C GLY A 49 -1.85 -3.84 -3.96
N LYS A 50 -2.65 -3.39 -4.92
CA LYS A 50 -2.24 -3.27 -6.33
C LYS A 50 -1.05 -2.32 -6.50
N ASN A 51 -1.12 -1.13 -5.90
CA ASN A 51 -0.03 -0.16 -5.96
C ASN A 51 1.27 -0.71 -5.36
N ILE A 52 1.20 -1.40 -4.22
CA ILE A 52 2.35 -2.04 -3.60
C ILE A 52 2.95 -3.12 -4.53
N ARG A 53 2.10 -3.97 -5.12
CA ARG A 53 2.54 -4.98 -6.08
C ARG A 53 3.21 -4.36 -7.29
N ASP A 54 2.63 -3.31 -7.86
CA ASP A 54 3.15 -2.64 -9.04
C ASP A 54 4.51 -1.97 -8.72
N LEU A 55 4.60 -1.24 -7.59
CA LEU A 55 5.85 -0.66 -7.09
C LEU A 55 6.94 -1.71 -6.85
N THR A 56 6.58 -2.83 -6.21
CA THR A 56 7.53 -3.91 -5.93
C THR A 56 7.94 -4.62 -7.22
N GLY A 57 7.01 -4.78 -8.16
CA GLY A 57 7.28 -5.35 -9.48
C GLY A 57 8.24 -4.49 -10.30
N GLU A 58 8.05 -3.17 -10.29
CA GLU A 58 8.99 -2.25 -10.95
C GLU A 58 10.35 -2.21 -10.25
N ALA A 59 10.37 -2.18 -8.91
CA ALA A 59 11.62 -2.25 -8.15
C ALA A 59 12.39 -3.55 -8.45
N ALA A 60 11.70 -4.70 -8.50
CA ALA A 60 12.33 -5.98 -8.80
C ALA A 60 12.92 -6.08 -10.22
N LYS A 61 12.35 -5.35 -11.20
CA LYS A 61 12.87 -5.28 -12.58
C LYS A 61 14.13 -4.43 -12.72
N GLN A 62 14.44 -3.57 -11.75
CA GLN A 62 15.66 -2.79 -11.82
C GLN A 62 16.88 -3.72 -11.76
N GLU A 63 17.91 -3.42 -12.57
CA GLU A 63 19.21 -4.07 -12.44
C GLU A 63 19.87 -3.59 -11.16
N TRP A 64 19.72 -4.37 -10.09
CA TRP A 64 20.37 -4.13 -8.80
C TRP A 64 21.85 -4.50 -8.81
N LEU A 65 22.28 -5.30 -9.78
CA LEU A 65 23.66 -5.75 -9.89
C LEU A 65 24.51 -4.61 -10.51
N PRO A 66 25.68 -4.29 -9.91
CA PRO A 66 26.63 -3.40 -10.55
C PRO A 66 26.96 -3.95 -11.93
N LYS A 67 26.94 -3.09 -12.95
CA LYS A 67 27.51 -3.45 -14.25
C LYS A 67 28.98 -3.75 -13.98
N GLU A 68 29.38 -5.00 -14.12
CA GLU A 68 30.78 -5.39 -13.98
C GLU A 68 31.57 -4.63 -15.06
N SER A 69 32.17 -3.51 -14.66
CA SER A 69 33.28 -2.94 -15.38
C SER A 69 34.43 -3.92 -15.20
N TYR A 70 34.52 -4.88 -16.11
CA TYR A 70 35.77 -5.55 -16.40
C TYR A 70 36.71 -4.45 -16.90
N ASP A 71 37.44 -3.84 -15.96
CA ASP A 71 38.56 -2.97 -16.27
C ASP A 71 39.73 -3.89 -16.55
N ASN A 72 39.81 -4.39 -17.78
CA ASN A 72 40.92 -5.20 -18.27
C ASN A 72 42.15 -4.33 -18.56
N ASP A 73 42.53 -3.51 -17.58
CA ASP A 73 43.62 -2.53 -17.66
C ASP A 73 44.75 -2.84 -16.67
N THR A 74 45.14 -4.12 -16.53
CA THR A 74 46.43 -4.49 -15.95
C THR A 74 47.00 -5.78 -16.54
N ILE A 75 47.53 -5.72 -17.78
CA ILE A 75 48.79 -6.41 -18.11
C ILE A 75 49.57 -5.49 -19.09
N LYS A 76 50.52 -4.73 -18.56
CA LYS A 76 51.68 -4.20 -19.30
C LYS A 76 52.93 -4.77 -18.67
#